data_AF-A0A7V9H657-F1
#
_entry.id   AF-A0A7V9H657-F1
#
_cell.length_a   1.000
_cell.length_b   1.000
_cell.length_c   1.000
_cell.angle_alpha   90.00
_cell.angle_beta   90.00
_cell.angle_gamma   90.00
#
_symmetry.space_group_name_H-M   'P 1'
#
loop_
_entity.id
_entity.type
_entity.pdbx_description
1 polymer ?
#
loop_
_entity_poly.entity_id
_entity_poly.type
_entity_poly.pdbx_seq_one_letter_code
_entity_poly.pdbx_strand_id
1 'polypeptide(L)' 'SNGGIGSARIALTSMGSTPIRAAAVEQALSGASAGDVAEASQSADEGTSPATDGAATAEFRRHLARVWTRRAVEEALSR' A
#
# COMPACT_ATOMS: atom_id res chain seq x y z
N SER A 1 -8.47 -18.87 -14.91
CA SER A 1 -7.91 -17.68 -14.26
C SER A 1 -7.13 -18.14 -13.04
N ASN A 2 -5.81 -17.95 -13.02
CA ASN A 2 -4.89 -18.72 -12.15
C ASN A 2 -4.70 -18.09 -10.76
N GLY A 3 -5.77 -17.65 -10.10
CA GLY A 3 -5.74 -17.22 -8.69
C GLY A 3 -4.87 -15.99 -8.36
N GLY A 4 -4.34 -15.28 -9.37
CA GLY A 4 -3.53 -14.07 -9.19
C GLY A 4 -4.36 -12.79 -9.18
N ILE A 5 -3.77 -11.73 -8.62
CA ILE A 5 -4.35 -10.39 -8.58
C ILE A 5 -4.34 -9.81 -10.00
N GLY A 6 -5.51 -9.68 -10.63
CA GLY A 6 -5.62 -9.13 -11.98
C GLY A 6 -5.29 -7.63 -12.05
N SER A 7 -5.75 -6.86 -11.07
CA SER A 7 -5.39 -5.44 -10.91
C SER A 7 -5.65 -4.99 -9.48
N ALA A 8 -4.78 -4.14 -8.94
CA ALA A 8 -4.97 -3.45 -7.67
C ALA A 8 -5.03 -1.93 -7.89
N ARG A 9 -5.87 -1.23 -7.12
CA ARG A 9 -5.87 0.23 -7.05
C ARG A 9 -5.79 0.66 -5.59
N ILE A 10 -4.73 1.37 -5.24
CA ILE A 10 -4.39 1.70 -3.86
C ILE A 10 -4.19 3.21 -3.76
N ALA A 11 -4.97 3.82 -2.88
CA ALA A 11 -4.86 5.22 -2.53
C ALA A 11 -4.45 5.35 -1.06
N LEU A 12 -3.47 6.20 -0.80
CA LEU A 12 -2.96 6.50 0.52
C LEU A 12 -3.37 7.91 0.94
N THR A 13 -3.99 8.01 2.10
CA THR A 13 -4.37 9.27 2.72
C THR A 13 -3.30 9.71 3.71
N SER A 14 -3.11 11.03 3.87
CA SER A 14 -2.11 11.60 4.78
C SER A 14 -0.64 11.26 4.47
N MET A 15 -0.33 10.80 3.25
CA MET A 15 1.02 10.46 2.79
C MET A 15 1.68 11.55 1.92
N GLY A 16 1.05 12.72 1.85
CA GLY A 16 1.50 13.93 1.17
C GLY A 16 0.50 15.08 1.39
N SER A 17 0.64 16.17 0.64
CA SER A 17 -0.29 17.31 0.69
C SER A 17 -1.68 16.99 0.17
N THR A 18 -1.80 15.93 -0.63
CA THR A 18 -3.06 15.41 -1.20
C THR A 18 -3.08 13.88 -1.08
N PRO A 19 -4.24 13.22 -1.21
CA PRO A 19 -4.28 11.76 -1.35
C PRO A 19 -3.42 11.32 -2.54
N ILE A 20 -2.54 10.34 -2.32
CA ILE A 20 -1.60 9.84 -3.33
C ILE A 20 -2.03 8.46 -3.77
N ARG A 21 -1.93 8.19 -5.07
CA ARG A 21 -2.07 6.84 -5.61
C ARG A 21 -0.73 6.11 -5.49
N ALA A 22 -0.73 4.96 -4.83
CA ALA A 22 0.48 4.20 -4.55
C ALA A 22 0.85 3.29 -5.73
N ALA A 23 1.31 3.90 -6.82
CA ALA A 23 1.56 3.20 -8.09
C ALA A 23 2.59 2.05 -7.97
N ALA A 24 3.60 2.20 -7.11
CA ALA A 24 4.64 1.19 -6.93
C ALA A 24 4.06 -0.15 -6.41
N VAL A 25 3.26 -0.10 -5.34
CA VAL A 25 2.59 -1.29 -4.82
C VAL A 25 1.51 -1.82 -5.78
N GLU A 26 0.81 -0.96 -6.52
CA GLU A 26 -0.14 -1.42 -7.55
C GLU A 26 0.57 -2.25 -8.64
N GLN A 27 1.75 -1.80 -9.08
CA GLN A 27 2.57 -2.55 -10.04
C GLN A 27 3.08 -3.85 -9.44
N ALA A 28 3.56 -3.84 -8.19
CA ALA A 28 4.04 -5.03 -7.51
C ALA A 28 2.94 -6.09 -7.31
N LEU A 29 1.70 -5.66 -7.08
CA LEU A 29 0.55 -6.55 -6.92
C LEU A 29 -0.01 -7.06 -8.26
N SER A 30 0.26 -6.38 -9.37
CA SER A 30 -0.27 -6.79 -10.67
C SER A 30 0.32 -8.14 -11.10
N GLY A 31 -0.51 -9.19 -11.16
CA GLY A 31 -0.08 -10.55 -11.46
C GLY A 31 0.51 -11.32 -10.28
N ALA A 32 0.61 -10.69 -9.12
CA ALA A 32 1.08 -11.32 -7.89
C ALA A 32 0.08 -12.34 -7.35
N SER A 33 0.57 -13.35 -6.62
CA SER A 33 -0.26 -14.27 -5.86
C SER A 33 -0.65 -13.69 -4.50
N ALA A 34 -1.61 -14.31 -3.82
CA ALA A 34 -1.97 -13.92 -2.45
C ALA A 34 -0.78 -14.04 -1.46
N GLY A 35 0.17 -14.95 -1.70
CA GLY A 35 1.36 -15.11 -0.87
C GLY A 35 2.36 -13.95 -1.00
N ASP A 36 2.33 -13.25 -2.13
CA ASP A 36 3.28 -12.18 -2.45
C ASP A 36 2.83 -10.81 -1.91
N VAL A 37 1.60 -10.71 -1.40
CA VAL A 37 0.99 -9.45 -0.93
C VAL A 37 1.84 -8.76 0.15
N ALA A 38 2.44 -9.53 1.06
CA ALA A 38 3.25 -8.99 2.14
C ALA A 38 4.55 -8.32 1.63
N GLU A 39 5.17 -8.89 0.59
CA GLU A 39 6.34 -8.35 -0.06
C GLU A 39 5.97 -7.14 -0.92
N ALA A 40 4.95 -7.26 -1.77
CA ALA A 40 4.48 -6.18 -2.63
C ALA A 40 4.07 -4.93 -1.83
N SER A 41 3.49 -5.12 -0.64
CA SER A 41 3.09 -4.01 0.23
C SER A 41 4.26 -3.20 0.80
N GLN A 42 5.50 -3.69 0.68
CA GLN A 42 6.66 -2.91 1.11
C GLN A 42 6.88 -1.67 0.25
N SER A 43 6.46 -1.70 -1.01
CA SER A 43 6.54 -0.56 -1.93
C SER A 43 5.45 0.50 -1.70
N ALA A 44 4.61 0.37 -0.68
CA ALA A 44 3.50 1.29 -0.44
C ALA A 44 3.95 2.71 -0.09
N ASP A 45 5.08 2.89 0.61
CA ASP A 45 5.57 4.22 0.97
C ASP A 45 6.50 4.86 -0.08
N GLU A 46 6.74 4.18 -1.20
CA GLU A 46 7.53 4.74 -2.30
C GLU A 46 6.87 6.00 -2.87
N GLY A 47 7.68 7.05 -3.07
CA GLY A 47 7.19 8.33 -3.57
C GLY A 47 6.36 9.14 -2.57
N THR A 48 6.29 8.72 -1.30
CA THR A 48 5.52 9.43 -0.27
C THR A 48 6.36 10.44 0.53
N SER A 49 5.73 11.55 0.90
CA SER A 49 6.33 12.59 1.74
C SER A 49 5.35 12.99 2.86
N PRO A 50 5.07 12.08 3.82
CA PRO A 50 4.19 12.38 4.94
C PRO A 50 4.82 13.44 5.84
N ALA A 51 3.97 14.31 6.40
CA ALA A 51 4.40 15.28 7.41
C ALA A 51 4.60 14.60 8.77
N THR A 52 5.51 15.16 9.57
CA THR A 52 5.59 14.90 11.00
C THR A 52 4.75 15.96 11.72
N ASP A 53 3.86 15.54 12.60
CA ASP A 53 3.02 16.42 13.43
C ASP A 53 2.80 15.80 14.82
N GLY A 54 1.96 16.45 15.64
CA GLY A 54 1.65 15.98 17.00
C GLY A 54 0.92 14.63 17.05
N ALA A 55 0.39 14.12 15.93
CA ALA A 55 -0.27 12.83 15.88
C ALA A 55 0.70 11.69 15.52
N ALA A 56 1.68 11.95 14.64
CA ALA A 56 2.65 10.94 14.22
C ALA A 56 3.87 11.52 13.50
N THR A 57 4.98 10.80 13.56
CA THR A 57 6.16 11.07 12.72
C THR A 57 5.96 10.58 11.29
N ALA A 58 6.66 11.22 10.35
CA ALA A 58 6.70 10.80 8.95
C ALA A 58 7.13 9.32 8.80
N GLU A 59 8.13 8.89 9.57
CA GLU A 59 8.60 7.50 9.57
C GLU A 59 7.52 6.52 10.04
N PHE A 60 6.81 6.84 11.11
CA PHE A 60 5.71 6.01 11.60
C PHE A 60 4.58 5.93 10.58
N ARG A 61 4.24 7.03 9.90
CA ARG A 61 3.23 7.03 8.83
C ARG A 61 3.65 6.16 7.64
N ARG A 62 4.93 6.17 7.24
CA ARG A 62 5.46 5.26 6.21
C ARG A 62 5.35 3.80 6.62
N HIS A 63 5.71 3.49 7.87
CA HIS A 63 5.54 2.14 8.41
C HIS A 63 4.08 1.69 8.38
N LEU A 64 3.15 2.53 8.84
CA LEU A 64 1.73 2.24 8.82
C LEU A 64 1.18 2.07 7.39
N ALA A 65 1.65 2.86 6.42
CA ALA A 65 1.24 2.74 5.03
C ALA A 65 1.50 1.32 4.49
N ARG A 66 2.68 0.74 4.77
CA ARG A 66 3.00 -0.65 4.38
C ARG A 66 2.11 -1.67 5.08
N VAL A 67 1.92 -1.52 6.39
CA VAL A 67 1.11 -2.46 7.20
C VAL A 67 -0.36 -2.44 6.79
N TRP A 68 -0.94 -1.24 6.63
CA TRP A 68 -2.34 -1.09 6.25
C TRP A 68 -2.60 -1.50 4.81
N THR A 69 -1.67 -1.20 3.89
CA THR A 69 -1.79 -1.66 2.50
C THR A 69 -1.89 -3.18 2.44
N ARG A 70 -1.00 -3.89 3.14
CA ARG A 70 -1.07 -5.35 3.23
C ARG A 70 -2.43 -5.83 3.72
N ARG A 71 -2.88 -5.32 4.88
CA ARG A 71 -4.16 -5.74 5.48
C ARG A 71 -5.36 -5.44 4.58
N ALA A 72 -5.36 -4.28 3.92
CA ALA A 72 -6.44 -3.88 3.03
C ALA A 72 -6.50 -4.77 1.79
N VAL A 73 -5.35 -5.17 1.23
CA VAL A 73 -5.29 -6.09 0.08
C VAL A 73 -5.71 -7.50 0.49
N GLU A 74 -5.21 -8.00 1.62
CA GLU A 74 -5.63 -9.31 2.18
C GLU A 74 -7.15 -9.35 2.41
N GLU A 75 -7.73 -8.28 2.99
CA GLU A 75 -9.17 -8.15 3.15
C GLU A 75 -9.91 -8.12 1.80
N ALA A 76 -9.42 -7.34 0.83
CA ALA A 76 -10.02 -7.26 -0.50
C ALA A 76 -10.00 -8.60 -1.24
N LEU A 77 -8.96 -9.43 -1.04
CA LEU A 77 -8.88 -10.78 -1.62
C LEU A 77 -9.85 -11.78 -0.99
N SER A 78 -10.34 -11.49 0.22
CA SER A 78 -11.32 -12.33 0.91
C SER A 78 -12.78 -12.00 0.58
N ARG A 79 -13.01 -10.95 -0.22
CA ARG A 79 -14.34 -10.50 -0.65
C ARG A 79 -14.68 -11.04 -2.04
#